data_AF-A0A2Z6N9P6-F1
#
_entry.id   AF-A0A2Z6N9P6-F1
#
_cell.length_a   1.000
_cell.length_b   1.000
_cell.length_c   1.000
_cell.angle_alpha   90.00
_cell.angle_beta   90.00
_cell.angle_gamma   90.00
#
_symmetry.space_group_name_H-M   'P 1'
#
loop_
_entity.id
_entity.type
_entity.pdbx_description
1 polymer ?
#
loop_
_entity_poly.entity_id
_entity_poly.type
_entity_poly.pdbx_seq_one_letter_code
_entity_poly.pdbx_strand_id
1 'polypeptide(L)' 'MSGLSTHERFLCRLTISSLNLLKVISEQEGCAIEELNAGKVCDWFLKDKLKREQNIDSAVLRWDDSDFQF' A
#
# COMPACT_ATOMS: atom_id res chain seq x y z
N MET A 1 -8.39 18.79 6.46
CA MET A 1 -9.67 18.15 6.06
C MET A 1 -10.89 18.74 6.80
N SER A 2 -10.84 20.00 7.27
CA SER A 2 -12.07 20.68 7.71
C SER A 2 -12.93 20.99 6.47
N GLY A 3 -14.25 20.81 6.56
CA GLY A 3 -15.20 21.06 5.47
C GLY A 3 -15.63 19.85 4.64
N LEU A 4 -15.00 18.68 4.81
CA LEU A 4 -15.44 17.43 4.18
C LEU A 4 -16.40 16.64 5.08
N SER A 5 -17.46 16.10 4.48
CA SER A 5 -18.32 15.09 5.10
C SER A 5 -17.52 13.83 5.46
N THR A 6 -18.11 12.95 6.26
CA THR A 6 -17.47 11.69 6.68
C THR A 6 -17.07 10.83 5.48
N HIS A 7 -17.94 10.73 4.47
CA HIS A 7 -17.68 9.93 3.27
C HIS A 7 -16.54 10.50 2.43
N GLU A 8 -16.55 11.82 2.19
CA GLU A 8 -15.49 12.49 1.45
C GLU A 8 -14.14 12.39 2.17
N ARG A 9 -14.14 12.49 3.49
CA ARG A 9 -12.92 12.31 4.30
C ARG A 9 -12.36 10.90 4.20
N PHE A 10 -13.23 9.89 4.19
CA PHE A 10 -12.83 8.50 3.97
C PHE A 10 -12.20 8.33 2.59
N LEU A 11 -12.89 8.78 1.53
CA LEU A 11 -12.36 8.72 0.17
C LEU A 11 -11.04 9.47 0.03
N CYS A 12 -10.93 10.67 0.60
CA CYS A 12 -9.70 11.46 0.57
C CYS A 12 -8.53 10.69 1.22
N ARG A 13 -8.74 10.08 2.39
CA ARG A 13 -7.72 9.23 3.02
C ARG A 13 -7.37 8.03 2.15
N LEU A 14 -8.37 7.34 1.60
CA LEU A 14 -8.16 6.19 0.73
C LEU A 14 -7.32 6.57 -0.50
N THR A 15 -7.68 7.65 -1.19
CA THR A 15 -6.96 8.15 -2.36
C THR A 15 -5.51 8.51 -2.03
N ILE A 16 -5.27 9.25 -0.95
CA ILE A 16 -3.92 9.64 -0.52
C ILE A 16 -3.09 8.40 -0.16
N SER A 17 -3.68 7.47 0.61
CA SER A 17 -3.00 6.22 0.98
C SER A 17 -2.63 5.39 -0.24
N SER A 18 -3.54 5.24 -1.22
CA SER A 18 -3.27 4.53 -2.47
C SER A 18 -2.14 5.19 -3.27
N LEU A 19 -2.14 6.52 -3.41
CA LEU A 19 -1.08 7.24 -4.12
C LEU A 19 0.28 7.07 -3.44
N ASN A 20 0.32 7.16 -2.11
CA ASN A 20 1.57 6.99 -1.36
C ASN A 20 2.13 5.58 -1.51
N LEU A 21 1.28 4.56 -1.49
CA LEU A 21 1.72 3.19 -1.74
C LEU A 21 2.26 3.02 -3.17
N LEU A 22 1.57 3.55 -4.18
CA LEU A 22 2.05 3.49 -5.57
C LEU A 22 3.42 4.16 -5.75
N LYS A 23 3.69 5.27 -5.04
CA LYS A 23 5.03 5.89 -5.03
C LYS A 23 6.09 4.95 -4.47
N VAL A 24 5.82 4.29 -3.34
CA VAL A 24 6.74 3.31 -2.75
C VAL A 24 6.98 2.13 -3.71
N ILE A 25 5.93 1.64 -4.37
CA ILE A 25 6.06 0.57 -5.36
C ILE A 25 6.95 1.02 -6.52
N SER A 26 6.72 2.21 -7.07
CA SER A 26 7.52 2.74 -8.18
C SER A 26 9.00 2.87 -7.82
N GLU A 27 9.30 3.32 -6.60
CA GLU A 27 10.66 3.46 -6.10
C GLU A 27 11.35 2.10 -5.95
N GLN A 28 10.65 1.10 -5.39
CA GLN A 28 11.21 -0.24 -5.16
C GLN A 28 11.36 -1.06 -6.45
N GLU A 29 10.47 -0.86 -7.43
CA GLU A 29 10.57 -1.49 -8.76
C GLU A 29 11.50 -0.71 -9.70
N GLY A 30 12.00 0.45 -9.29
CA GLY A 30 12.97 1.26 -10.05
C GLY A 30 12.41 1.79 -11.38
N CYS A 31 11.10 2.10 -11.43
CA CYS A 31 10.43 2.58 -12.63
C CYS A 31 9.63 3.86 -12.34
N ALA A 32 9.26 4.60 -13.39
CA ALA A 32 8.39 5.76 -13.20
C ALA A 32 6.99 5.30 -12.72
N ILE A 33 6.27 6.14 -11.97
CA ILE A 33 4.95 5.77 -11.41
C ILE A 33 3.92 5.55 -12.52
N GLU A 34 4.07 6.24 -13.65
CA GLU A 34 3.27 6.13 -14.86
C GLU A 34 3.48 4.78 -15.59
N GLU A 35 4.59 4.09 -15.31
CA GLU A 35 4.91 2.78 -15.88
C GLU A 35 4.42 1.63 -14.99
N LEU A 36 3.82 1.93 -13.84
CA LEU A 36 3.14 0.93 -13.03
C LEU A 36 1.88 0.44 -13.76
N ASN A 37 1.71 -0.87 -13.75
CA ASN A 37 0.49 -1.52 -14.21
C ASN A 37 0.04 -2.53 -13.15
N ALA A 38 -1.16 -3.09 -13.34
CA ALA A 38 -1.72 -4.05 -12.40
C ALA A 38 -0.79 -5.24 -12.11
N GLY A 39 -0.06 -5.73 -13.12
CA GLY A 39 0.91 -6.81 -12.97
C GLY A 39 2.04 -6.45 -12.01
N LYS A 40 2.73 -5.33 -12.25
CA LYS A 40 3.82 -4.85 -11.38
C LYS A 40 3.35 -4.61 -9.93
N VAL A 41 2.14 -4.05 -9.77
CA VAL A 41 1.55 -3.85 -8.45
C VAL A 41 1.30 -5.18 -7.75
N CYS A 42 0.66 -6.14 -8.41
CA CYS A 42 0.41 -7.48 -7.86
C CYS A 42 1.72 -8.20 -7.49
N ASP A 43 2.72 -8.16 -8.37
CA ASP A 43 4.02 -8.78 -8.13
C ASP A 43 4.70 -8.16 -6.89
N TRP A 44 4.64 -6.84 -6.75
CA TRP A 44 5.17 -6.16 -5.57
C TRP A 44 4.46 -6.59 -4.29
N PHE A 45 3.13 -6.73 -4.29
CA PHE A 45 2.36 -7.22 -3.13
C PHE A 45 2.81 -8.62 -2.70
N LEU A 46 3.10 -9.51 -3.65
CA LEU A 46 3.64 -10.84 -3.36
C LEU A 46 5.02 -10.76 -2.72
N LYS A 47 5.92 -9.92 -3.25
CA LYS A 47 7.25 -9.69 -2.67
C LYS A 47 7.17 -9.11 -1.25
N ASP A 48 6.30 -8.14 -1.02
CA ASP A 48 6.14 -7.51 0.30
C ASP A 48 5.53 -8.47 1.33
N LYS A 49 4.59 -9.33 0.90
CA LYS A 49 4.09 -10.44 1.73
C LYS A 49 5.21 -11.39 2.14
N LEU A 50 6.10 -11.78 1.23
CA LEU A 50 7.24 -12.66 1.56
C LEU A 50 8.20 -11.99 2.56
N LYS A 51 8.44 -10.67 2.45
CA LYS A 51 9.22 -9.92 3.45
C LYS A 51 8.55 -9.99 4.82
N ARG A 52 7.23 -9.80 4.88
CA ARG A 52 6.44 -9.85 6.12
C ARG A 52 6.52 -11.21 6.81
N GLU A 53 6.43 -12.30 6.03
CA GLU A 53 6.55 -13.67 6.53
C GLU A 53 7.94 -13.96 7.13
N GLN A 54 8.99 -13.32 6.62
CA GLN A 54 10.35 -13.44 7.16
C GLN A 54 10.57 -12.54 8.39
N ASN A 55 10.14 -11.29 8.30
CA ASN A 55 10.22 -10.29 9.36
C ASN A 55 9.21 -9.16 9.09
N ILE A 56 8.22 -9.00 9.97
CA ILE A 56 7.17 -7.98 9.83
C ILE A 56 7.72 -6.54 9.72
N ASP A 57 8.85 -6.24 10.37
CA ASP A 57 9.44 -4.89 10.32
C ASP A 57 10.10 -4.57 8.97
N SER A 58 10.40 -5.60 8.17
CA SER A 58 11.04 -5.46 6.86
C SER A 58 10.05 -5.21 5.72
N ALA A 59 8.76 -5.47 5.94
CA ALA A 59 7.71 -5.20 4.98
C ALA A 59 7.24 -3.74 5.06
N VAL A 60 6.82 -3.22 3.90
CA VAL A 60 6.16 -1.91 3.83
C VAL A 60 4.76 -2.01 4.42
N LEU A 61 4.01 -3.03 4.03
CA LEU A 61 2.69 -3.32 4.58
C LEU A 61 2.85 -4.23 5.79
N ARG A 62 2.92 -3.59 6.96
CA ARG A 62 2.98 -4.26 8.27
C ARG A 62 1.60 -4.73 8.74
N TRP A 63 0.86 -5.39 7.86
CA TRP A 63 -0.45 -5.94 8.22
C TRP A 63 -0.23 -7.13 9.16
N ASP A 64 -0.53 -6.94 10.44
CA ASP A 64 -0.54 -8.05 11.39
C ASP A 64 -1.86 -8.81 11.24
N ASP A 65 -1.77 -10.10 10.90
CA ASP A 65 -2.95 -10.96 10.80
C ASP A 65 -3.52 -11.29 12.19
N SER A 66 -2.82 -10.94 13.28
CA SER A 66 -3.31 -11.09 14.67
C SER A 66 -4.47 -10.15 15.00
N ASP A 67 -4.61 -9.02 14.29
CA ASP A 67 -5.74 -8.09 14.43
C ASP A 67 -7.04 -8.62 13.78
N PHE A 68 -6.97 -9.73 13.04
CA PHE A 68 -8.11 -10.40 12.40
C PHE A 68 -8.64 -11.61 13.20
N GLN A 69 -8.47 -11.62 14.53
CA GLN A 69 -9.21 -12.55 15.39
C GLN A 69 -10.67 -12.10 15.51
N PHE A 70 -11.52 -12.68 14.66
CA PHE A 70 -12.97 -12.69 14.85
C PHE A 70 -13.40 -13.73 15.88
#